data_AF-A0A929ZST2-F1
#
_entry.id   AF-A0A929ZST2-F1
#
_cell.length_a   1.000
_cell.length_b   1.000
_cell.length_c   1.000
_cell.angle_alpha   90.00
_cell.angle_beta   90.00
_cell.angle_gamma   90.00
#
_symmetry.space_group_name_H-M   'P 1'
#
loop_
_entity.id
_entity.type
_entity.pdbx_description
1 polymer ?
#
loop_
_entity_poly.entity_id
_entity_poly.type
_entity_poly.pdbx_seq_one_letter_code
_entity_poly.pdbx_strand_id
1 'polypeptide(L)'
;MKPKWIFKDKPNENILQQLKSKLNCEDLEALILALRNLTDLEQIKIFFRLKEEDIHDPFSMKNMDKAVERIATAVKNSEKILIYGDYDVDGTTSVSLMYRYLAEIYDEKHLDFYIPDRYT
;
A
#
# COMPACT_ATOMS: atom_id res chain seq x y z
N MET A 1 -12.38 -8.76 29.22
CA MET A 1 -13.33 -8.01 28.36
C MET A 1 -14.23 -9.02 27.64
N LYS A 2 -15.54 -8.80 27.59
CA LYS A 2 -16.44 -9.67 26.79
C LYS A 2 -16.50 -9.11 25.36
N PRO A 3 -16.42 -9.96 24.31
CA PRO A 3 -16.60 -9.50 22.94
C PRO A 3 -18.00 -8.89 22.79
N LYS A 4 -18.09 -7.74 22.12
CA LYS A 4 -19.35 -7.04 21.85
C LYS A 4 -19.56 -7.02 20.34
N TRP A 5 -20.72 -7.50 19.91
CA TRP A 5 -21.14 -7.39 18.52
C TRP A 5 -21.53 -5.95 18.20
N ILE A 6 -20.99 -5.42 17.10
CA ILE A 6 -21.31 -4.09 16.60
C ILE A 6 -21.93 -4.26 15.22
N PHE A 7 -23.22 -3.95 15.12
CA PHE A 7 -23.94 -3.94 13.86
C PHE A 7 -23.76 -2.58 13.21
N LYS A 8 -23.42 -2.57 11.92
CA LYS A 8 -23.42 -1.35 11.12
C LYS A 8 -24.85 -1.01 10.70
N ASP A 9 -25.13 0.29 10.57
CA ASP A 9 -26.42 0.76 10.06
C ASP A 9 -26.64 0.27 8.63
N LYS A 10 -27.91 0.03 8.30
CA LYS A 10 -28.29 -0.40 6.96
C LYS A 10 -27.97 0.71 5.96
N PRO A 11 -27.21 0.43 4.88
CA PRO A 11 -26.98 1.40 3.83
C PRO A 11 -28.28 1.86 3.16
N ASN A 12 -28.24 3.04 2.53
CA ASN A 12 -29.39 3.61 1.83
C ASN A 12 -29.90 2.66 0.73
N GLU A 13 -31.19 2.35 0.74
CA GLU A 13 -31.86 1.49 -0.25
C GLU A 13 -31.58 1.94 -1.69
N ASN A 14 -31.54 3.24 -1.95
CA ASN A 14 -31.26 3.78 -3.29
C ASN A 14 -29.85 3.36 -3.76
N ILE A 15 -28.85 3.45 -2.87
CA ILE A 15 -27.48 3.00 -3.17
C ILE A 15 -27.47 1.50 -3.47
N LEU A 16 -28.18 0.68 -2.67
CA LEU A 16 -28.26 -0.76 -2.89
C LEU A 16 -28.88 -1.08 -4.27
N GLN A 17 -29.99 -0.45 -4.63
CA GLN A 17 -30.62 -0.65 -5.94
C GLN A 17 -29.72 -0.18 -7.10
N GLN A 18 -29.01 0.93 -6.93
CA GLN A 18 -28.03 1.40 -7.91
C GLN A 18 -26.90 0.39 -8.10
N LEU A 19 -26.33 -0.14 -7.01
CA LEU A 19 -25.26 -1.13 -7.08
C LEU A 19 -25.72 -2.41 -7.76
N LYS A 20 -26.87 -2.95 -7.36
CA LYS A 20 -27.46 -4.16 -7.97
C LYS A 20 -27.66 -4.01 -9.48
N SER A 21 -28.31 -2.92 -9.89
CA SER A 21 -28.62 -2.68 -11.30
C SER A 21 -27.36 -2.46 -12.15
N LYS A 22 -26.40 -1.68 -11.64
CA LYS A 22 -25.21 -1.31 -12.39
C LYS A 22 -24.14 -2.41 -12.43
N LEU A 23 -24.01 -3.20 -11.38
CA LEU A 23 -23.03 -4.30 -11.28
C LEU A 23 -23.63 -5.64 -11.67
N ASN A 24 -24.95 -5.72 -11.87
CA ASN A 24 -25.69 -6.96 -12.06
C ASN A 24 -25.36 -7.99 -10.96
N CYS A 25 -25.49 -7.56 -9.70
CA CYS A 25 -25.11 -8.31 -8.51
C CYS A 25 -26.30 -8.54 -7.56
N GLU A 26 -26.14 -9.49 -6.65
CA GLU A 26 -27.15 -9.89 -5.67
C GLU A 26 -27.18 -8.98 -4.43
N ASP A 27 -28.25 -9.08 -3.63
CA ASP A 27 -28.48 -8.24 -2.45
C ASP A 27 -27.31 -8.24 -1.45
N LEU A 28 -26.72 -9.42 -1.22
CA LEU A 28 -25.61 -9.56 -0.27
C LEU A 28 -24.35 -8.84 -0.76
N GLU A 29 -24.08 -8.88 -2.07
CA GLU A 29 -22.89 -8.27 -2.67
C GLU A 29 -23.01 -6.74 -2.62
N ALA A 30 -24.16 -6.21 -3.03
CA ALA A 30 -24.46 -4.79 -2.94
C ALA A 30 -24.38 -4.28 -1.48
N LEU A 31 -24.90 -5.06 -0.53
CA LEU A 31 -24.83 -4.72 0.89
C LEU A 31 -23.38 -4.67 1.40
N ILE A 32 -22.56 -5.68 1.08
CA ILE A 32 -21.15 -5.73 1.53
C ILE A 32 -20.34 -4.57 0.94
N LEU A 33 -20.54 -4.23 -0.33
CA LEU A 33 -19.87 -3.10 -0.98
C LEU A 33 -20.24 -1.78 -0.31
N ALA A 34 -21.54 -1.53 -0.11
CA ALA A 34 -22.01 -0.32 0.55
C ALA A 34 -21.50 -0.22 2.00
N LEU A 35 -21.43 -1.33 2.75
CA LEU A 35 -20.87 -1.37 4.11
C LEU A 35 -19.35 -1.13 4.19
N ARG A 36 -18.65 -1.25 3.06
CA ARG A 36 -17.24 -0.87 2.88
C ARG A 36 -17.07 0.56 2.35
N ASN A 37 -18.16 1.33 2.26
CA ASN A 37 -18.22 2.66 1.66
C ASN A 37 -17.86 2.68 0.17
N LEU A 38 -17.96 1.53 -0.52
CA LEU A 38 -17.81 1.42 -1.96
C LEU A 38 -19.19 1.62 -2.60
N THR A 39 -19.56 2.88 -2.81
CA THR A 39 -20.90 3.26 -3.30
C THR A 39 -20.89 3.78 -4.74
N ASP A 40 -19.70 4.04 -5.29
CA ASP A 40 -19.49 4.51 -6.65
C ASP A 40 -18.90 3.43 -7.56
N LEU A 41 -19.32 3.39 -8.81
CA LEU A 41 -18.90 2.36 -9.77
C LEU A 41 -17.42 2.44 -10.10
N GLU A 42 -16.88 3.65 -10.28
CA GLU A 42 -15.47 3.80 -10.62
C GLU A 42 -14.61 3.40 -9.43
N GLN A 43 -15.00 3.77 -8.20
CA GLN A 43 -14.33 3.29 -6.99
C GLN A 43 -14.35 1.76 -6.87
N ILE A 44 -15.48 1.12 -7.15
CA ILE A 44 -15.62 -0.36 -7.10
C ILE A 44 -14.75 -1.01 -8.18
N LYS A 45 -14.73 -0.44 -9.38
CA LYS A 45 -13.92 -0.93 -10.49
C LYS A 45 -12.43 -0.83 -10.17
N ILE A 46 -11.97 0.31 -9.66
CA ILE A 46 -10.58 0.52 -9.21
C ILE A 46 -10.25 -0.47 -8.08
N PHE A 47 -11.17 -0.68 -7.12
CA PHE A 47 -10.96 -1.59 -6.00
C PHE A 47 -10.73 -3.05 -6.44
N PHE A 48 -11.50 -3.55 -7.41
CA PHE A 48 -11.36 -4.94 -7.88
C PHE A 48 -10.38 -5.13 -9.04
N ARG A 49 -10.15 -4.08 -9.83
CA ARG A 49 -9.39 -4.12 -11.08
C ARG A 49 -8.53 -2.87 -11.19
N LEU A 50 -7.67 -2.67 -10.19
CA LEU A 50 -6.66 -1.62 -10.22
C LEU A 50 -5.76 -1.82 -11.44
N LYS A 51 -5.68 -0.80 -12.30
CA LYS A 51 -4.72 -0.76 -13.40
C LYS A 51 -3.53 0.09 -13.02
N GLU A 52 -2.47 0.00 -13.82
CA GLU A 52 -1.28 0.82 -13.66
C GLU A 52 -1.59 2.33 -13.71
N GLU A 53 -2.51 2.75 -14.58
CA GLU A 53 -2.98 4.14 -14.69
C GLU A 53 -3.72 4.67 -13.44
N ASP A 54 -4.23 3.76 -12.60
CA ASP A 54 -4.93 4.11 -11.36
C ASP A 54 -3.98 4.23 -10.16
N ILE A 55 -2.72 3.80 -10.31
CA ILE A 55 -1.71 3.89 -9.24
C ILE A 55 -1.28 5.35 -9.09
N HIS A 56 -1.33 5.85 -7.86
CA HIS A 56 -0.88 7.21 -7.55
C HIS A 56 0.58 7.42 -7.92
N ASP A 57 0.89 8.60 -8.46
CA ASP A 57 2.27 9.04 -8.69
C ASP A 57 3.06 8.94 -7.37
N PRO A 58 4.15 8.14 -7.30
CA PRO A 58 4.99 8.05 -6.11
C PRO A 58 5.53 9.41 -5.65
N PHE A 59 5.75 10.36 -6.57
CA PHE A 59 6.22 11.72 -6.25
C PHE A 59 5.17 12.59 -5.56
N SER A 60 3.91 12.14 -5.52
CA SER A 60 2.88 12.78 -4.69
C SER A 60 3.12 12.57 -3.19
N MET A 61 3.95 11.58 -2.81
CA MET A 61 4.35 11.37 -1.44
C MET A 61 5.28 12.48 -0.98
N LYS A 62 5.01 13.04 0.21
CA LYS A 62 5.76 14.16 0.78
C LYS A 62 7.27 13.88 0.81
N ASN A 63 8.05 14.77 0.18
CA ASN A 63 9.51 14.71 0.08
C ASN A 63 10.07 13.48 -0.68
N MET A 64 9.28 12.80 -1.50
CA MET A 64 9.78 11.68 -2.31
C MET A 64 10.91 12.11 -3.25
N ASP A 65 10.77 13.28 -3.87
CA ASP A 65 11.79 13.94 -4.68
C ASP A 65 13.14 14.03 -3.97
N LYS A 66 13.14 14.53 -2.73
CA LYS A 66 14.35 14.68 -1.91
C LYS A 66 14.95 13.35 -1.50
N ALA A 67 14.12 12.35 -1.22
CA ALA A 67 14.58 11.01 -0.86
C ALA A 67 15.31 10.35 -2.04
N VAL A 68 14.73 10.42 -3.23
CA VAL A 68 15.34 9.91 -4.47
C VAL A 68 16.67 10.63 -4.77
N GLU A 69 16.68 11.97 -4.69
CA GLU A 69 17.90 12.76 -4.93
C GLU A 69 19.02 12.41 -3.92
N ARG A 70 18.67 12.19 -2.65
CA ARG A 70 19.64 11.82 -1.62
C ARG A 70 20.30 10.48 -1.90
N ILE A 71 19.51 9.48 -2.32
CA ILE A 71 20.01 8.14 -2.67
C ILE A 71 20.87 8.20 -3.94
N ALA A 72 20.40 8.91 -4.98
CA ALA A 72 21.15 9.08 -6.21
C ALA A 72 22.51 9.78 -5.97
N THR A 73 22.53 10.77 -5.08
CA THR A 73 23.77 11.44 -4.66
C THR A 73 24.72 10.49 -3.94
N ALA A 74 24.20 9.64 -3.02
CA ALA A 74 25.03 8.63 -2.34
C ALA A 74 25.70 7.68 -3.34
N VAL A 75 24.94 7.16 -4.30
CA VAL A 75 25.45 6.27 -5.35
C VAL A 75 26.52 6.98 -6.19
N LYS A 76 26.26 8.21 -6.64
CA LYS A 76 27.21 9.01 -7.44
C LYS A 76 28.53 9.26 -6.70
N ASN A 77 28.46 9.52 -5.40
CA ASN A 77 29.62 9.84 -4.57
C ASN A 77 30.31 8.60 -3.99
N SER A 78 29.87 7.39 -4.35
CA SER A 78 30.35 6.13 -3.77
C SER A 78 30.22 6.06 -2.24
N GLU A 79 29.15 6.64 -1.70
CA GLU A 79 28.83 6.60 -0.27
C GLU A 79 28.29 5.21 0.13
N LYS A 80 28.50 4.84 1.40
CA LYS A 80 27.83 3.66 1.97
C LYS A 80 26.35 3.95 2.22
N ILE A 81 25.50 2.99 1.90
CA ILE A 81 24.06 3.05 2.16
C ILE A 81 23.69 1.90 3.10
N LEU A 82 23.12 2.25 4.25
CA LEU A 82 22.52 1.30 5.19
C LEU A 82 21.00 1.34 5.05
N ILE A 83 20.40 0.19 4.77
CA ILE A 83 18.94 0.05 4.69
C ILE A 83 18.43 -0.40 6.07
N TYR A 84 17.81 0.53 6.78
CA TYR A 84 17.30 0.28 8.13
C TYR A 84 15.80 -0.04 8.05
N GLY A 85 15.42 -1.24 8.51
CA GLY A 85 14.03 -1.69 8.53
C GLY A 85 13.47 -1.83 9.94
N ASP A 86 12.17 -2.16 10.01
CA ASP A 86 11.54 -2.67 11.21
C ASP A 86 11.50 -4.20 11.20
N TYR A 87 11.30 -4.82 12.36
CA TYR A 87 11.33 -6.27 12.55
C TYR A 87 10.06 -6.99 12.04
N ASP A 88 8.99 -6.25 11.71
CA ASP A 88 7.76 -6.84 11.23
C ASP A 88 7.85 -7.26 9.75
N VAL A 89 6.78 -7.90 9.26
CA VAL A 89 6.78 -8.44 7.89
C VAL A 89 6.86 -7.32 6.87
N ASP A 90 6.23 -6.18 7.11
CA ASP A 90 6.25 -5.03 6.19
C ASP A 90 7.64 -4.39 6.15
N GLY A 91 8.31 -4.25 7.31
CA GLY A 91 9.67 -3.74 7.42
C GLY A 91 10.70 -4.66 6.76
N THR A 92 10.68 -5.94 7.09
CA THR A 92 11.63 -6.93 6.53
C THR A 92 11.47 -7.12 5.02
N THR A 93 10.23 -7.12 4.51
CA THR A 93 9.98 -7.18 3.06
C THR A 93 10.42 -5.91 2.34
N SER A 94 10.20 -4.74 2.93
CA SER A 94 10.66 -3.44 2.39
C SER A 94 12.19 -3.38 2.29
N VAL A 95 12.91 -3.84 3.33
CA VAL A 95 14.38 -3.91 3.29
C VAL A 95 14.86 -4.87 2.22
N SER A 96 14.27 -6.06 2.12
CA SER A 96 14.63 -7.05 1.10
C SER A 96 14.44 -6.49 -0.32
N LEU A 97 13.29 -5.85 -0.58
CA LEU A 97 12.99 -5.22 -1.87
C LEU A 97 14.02 -4.13 -2.21
N MET A 98 14.26 -3.22 -1.27
CA MET A 98 15.18 -2.09 -1.50
C MET A 98 16.62 -2.54 -1.67
N TYR A 99 17.07 -3.51 -0.86
CA TYR A 99 18.42 -4.06 -0.94
C TYR A 99 18.65 -4.72 -2.30
N ARG A 100 17.72 -5.56 -2.75
CA ARG A 100 17.82 -6.22 -4.05
C ARG A 100 17.88 -5.23 -5.20
N TYR A 101 17.02 -4.21 -5.19
CA TYR A 101 17.06 -3.17 -6.22
C TYR A 101 18.38 -2.40 -6.22
N LEU A 102 18.88 -1.97 -5.05
CA LEU A 102 20.14 -1.24 -4.97
C LEU A 102 21.33 -2.11 -5.38
N ALA A 103 21.34 -3.39 -5.05
CA ALA A 103 22.39 -4.33 -5.45
C ALA A 103 22.45 -4.54 -6.98
N GLU A 104 21.33 -4.37 -7.69
CA GLU A 104 21.31 -4.43 -9.16
C GLU A 104 21.96 -3.19 -9.81
N ILE A 105 21.94 -2.03 -9.13
CA ILE A 105 22.39 -0.75 -9.70
C ILE A 105 23.65 -0.18 -9.05
N TYR A 106 24.16 -0.81 -7.98
CA TYR A 106 25.28 -0.31 -7.18
C TYR A 106 26.12 -1.46 -6.61
N ASP A 107 27.40 -1.18 -6.30
CA ASP A 107 28.34 -2.18 -5.80
C ASP A 107 27.95 -2.62 -4.37
N GLU A 108 27.67 -3.91 -4.20
CA GLU A 108 27.24 -4.52 -2.93
C GLU A 108 28.18 -4.22 -1.77
N LYS A 109 29.47 -3.95 -2.00
CA LYS A 109 30.42 -3.60 -0.92
C LYS A 109 30.08 -2.29 -0.20
N HIS A 110 29.24 -1.46 -0.81
CA HIS A 110 28.76 -0.19 -0.23
C HIS A 110 27.36 -0.32 0.37
N LEU A 111 26.73 -1.49 0.28
CA LEU A 111 25.38 -1.73 0.76
C LEU A 111 25.42 -2.58 2.03
N ASP A 112 24.62 -2.19 3.00
CA ASP A 112 24.38 -2.97 4.20
C ASP A 112 22.91 -2.82 4.60
N PHE A 113 22.43 -3.68 5.50
CA PHE A 113 21.09 -3.58 6.06
C PHE A 113 21.08 -3.86 7.55
N TYR A 114 20.07 -3.33 8.23
CA TYR A 114 19.86 -3.59 9.63
C TYR A 114 18.37 -3.80 9.90
N ILE A 115 18.06 -4.91 10.57
CA ILE A 115 16.74 -5.21 11.12
C ILE A 115 16.92 -5.30 12.63
N PRO A 116 16.23 -4.48 13.43
CA PRO A 116 16.34 -4.53 14.88
C PRO A 116 15.82 -5.86 15.43
N ASP A 117 16.41 -6.31 16.54
CA ASP A 117 15.76 -7.32 17.36
C ASP A 117 14.55 -6.67 18.05
N ARG A 118 13.40 -7.34 18.00
CA ARG A 118 12.17 -6.84 18.63
C ARG A 118 12.28 -6.78 20.16
N TYR A 119 13.09 -7.66 20.75
CA TYR A 119 13.07 -7.96 22.18
C TYR A 119 14.31 -7.47 22.93
N THR A 120 15.33 -6.95 22.25
CA THR A 120 16.58 -6.47 22.84
C THR A 120 17.07 -5.20 22.16
#